data_AF-A0AAW8AL64-F1
#
_entry.id   AF-A0AAW8AL64-F1
#
_cell.length_a   1.000
_cell.length_b   1.000
_cell.length_c   1.000
_cell.angle_alpha   90.00
_cell.angle_beta   90.00
_cell.angle_gamma   90.00
#
_symmetry.space_group_name_H-M   'P 1'
#
loop_
_entity.id
_entity.type
_entity.pdbx_description
1 polymer ?
#
loop_
_entity_poly.entity_id
_entity_poly.type
_entity_poly.pdbx_seq_one_letter_code
_entity_poly.pdbx_strand_id
1 'polypeptide(L)' 'ASDSFPMNIGFTGKGNASLPEPLIEQVKAGAIGLKLHEDWGTTPASIDNCLSVADEYDVQVAIHSDTLNESGFVETTL' A
#
# COMPACT_ATOMS: atom_id res chain seq x y z
N ALA A 1 -20.51 1.44 4.33
CA ALA A 1 -19.98 2.63 5.07
C ALA A 1 -20.13 3.92 4.27
N SER A 2 -20.09 3.83 2.94
CA SER A 2 -20.21 4.97 2.02
C SER A 2 -21.58 5.08 1.33
N ASP A 3 -22.54 4.21 1.66
CA ASP A 3 -23.79 4.03 0.91
C ASP A 3 -24.72 5.25 0.91
N SER A 4 -24.52 6.18 1.85
CA SER A 4 -25.29 7.43 1.96
C SER A 4 -24.76 8.57 1.10
N PHE A 5 -23.59 8.44 0.47
CA PHE A 5 -23.00 9.51 -0.33
C PHE A 5 -23.32 9.34 -1.82
N PRO A 6 -23.78 10.39 -2.53
CA PRO A 6 -24.09 10.32 -3.96
C PRO A 6 -22.81 10.46 -4.82
N MET A 7 -21.77 9.69 -4.49
CA MET A 7 -20.45 9.75 -5.10
C MET A 7 -19.86 8.35 -5.24
N ASN A 8 -19.04 8.14 -6.26
CA ASN A 8 -18.23 6.93 -6.36
C ASN A 8 -17.10 7.00 -5.33
N ILE A 9 -17.00 5.98 -4.46
CA ILE A 9 -16.02 5.94 -3.37
C ILE A 9 -15.29 4.60 -3.41
N GLY A 10 -13.96 4.65 -3.41
CA GLY A 10 -13.08 3.51 -3.22
C GLY A 10 -12.13 3.78 -2.05
N PHE A 11 -11.85 2.76 -1.26
CA PHE A 11 -10.96 2.85 -0.11
C PHE A 11 -9.62 2.16 -0.42
N THR A 12 -8.53 2.75 0.05
CA THR A 12 -7.21 2.11 0.04
C THR A 12 -6.88 1.56 1.41
N GLY A 13 -6.27 0.37 1.44
CA GLY A 13 -5.73 -0.24 2.66
C GLY A 13 -4.34 0.30 2.98
N LYS A 14 -3.81 -0.07 4.15
CA LYS A 14 -2.40 0.16 4.51
C LYS A 14 -1.52 -0.86 3.78
N GLY A 15 -0.57 -0.38 2.97
CA GLY A 15 0.38 -1.19 2.21
C GLY A 15 1.65 -1.56 2.97
N ASN A 16 1.93 -0.92 4.11
CA ASN A 16 3.15 -1.17 4.89
C ASN A 16 3.03 -2.45 5.74
N ALA A 17 3.48 -3.57 5.17
CA ALA A 17 3.75 -4.82 5.86
C ALA A 17 4.86 -5.58 5.09
N SER A 18 5.70 -6.34 5.80
CA SER A 18 6.75 -7.18 5.17
C SER A 18 6.33 -8.64 4.99
N LEU A 19 5.06 -8.96 5.27
CA LEU A 19 4.43 -10.26 5.00
C LEU A 19 3.12 -10.02 4.24
N PRO A 20 2.73 -10.90 3.31
CA PRO A 20 1.63 -10.64 2.38
C PRO A 20 0.25 -10.79 3.02
N GLU A 21 0.08 -11.67 4.00
CA GLU A 21 -1.22 -12.02 4.59
C GLU A 21 -2.05 -10.81 5.04
N PRO A 22 -1.52 -9.85 5.81
CA PRO A 22 -2.30 -8.67 6.23
C PRO A 22 -2.68 -7.74 5.06
N LEU A 23 -1.96 -7.77 3.94
CA LEU A 23 -2.32 -6.99 2.75
C LEU A 23 -3.46 -7.67 1.98
N ILE A 24 -3.35 -8.99 1.82
CA ILE A 24 -4.36 -9.84 1.16
C ILE A 24 -5.71 -9.73 1.89
N GLU A 25 -5.71 -9.74 3.22
CA GLU A 25 -6.93 -9.58 4.02
C GLU A 25 -7.65 -8.26 3.73
N GLN A 26 -6.91 -7.15 3.60
CA GLN A 26 -7.47 -5.83 3.30
C GLN A 26 -8.06 -5.75 1.90
N VAL A 27 -7.37 -6.33 0.90
CA VAL A 27 -7.88 -6.40 -0.47
C VAL A 27 -9.15 -7.23 -0.53
N LYS A 28 -9.18 -8.41 0.11
CA LYS A 28 -10.38 -9.26 0.20
C LYS A 28 -11.52 -8.60 0.97
N ALA A 29 -11.22 -7.68 1.89
CA ALA A 29 -12.21 -6.88 2.60
C ALA A 29 -12.79 -5.71 1.76
N GLY A 30 -12.27 -5.46 0.55
CA GLY A 30 -12.80 -4.48 -0.39
C GLY A 30 -11.92 -3.26 -0.65
N ALA A 31 -10.66 -3.25 -0.21
CA ALA A 31 -9.72 -2.20 -0.61
C ALA A 31 -9.41 -2.29 -2.11
N ILE A 32 -9.52 -1.16 -2.82
CA ILE A 32 -9.27 -1.08 -4.28
C ILE A 32 -7.80 -0.80 -4.62
N GLY A 33 -6.96 -0.69 -3.59
CA GLY A 33 -5.56 -0.35 -3.69
C GLY A 33 -4.91 -0.29 -2.31
N LEU A 34 -3.59 -0.14 -2.28
CA LEU A 34 -2.79 -0.07 -1.06
C LEU A 34 -2.00 1.24 -1.02
N LYS A 35 -1.89 1.83 0.17
CA LYS A 35 -1.09 3.02 0.42
C LYS A 35 0.18 2.65 1.21
N LEU A 36 1.33 2.84 0.59
CA LEU A 36 2.62 2.90 1.28
C LEU A 36 2.82 4.33 1.81
N HIS A 37 3.03 4.49 3.11
CA HIS A 37 3.29 5.78 3.75
C HIS A 37 4.45 5.71 4.72
N GLU A 38 5.33 6.72 4.70
CA GLU A 38 6.56 6.72 5.50
C GLU A 38 6.30 6.60 7.01
N ASP A 39 5.23 7.22 7.52
CA ASP A 39 4.74 7.12 8.90
C ASP A 39 4.50 5.67 9.37
N TRP A 40 4.32 4.73 8.44
CA TRP A 40 4.15 3.30 8.71
C TRP A 40 5.39 2.46 8.31
N GLY A 41 6.47 3.09 7.85
CA GLY A 41 7.70 2.47 7.37
C GLY A 41 7.66 2.11 5.89
N THR A 42 7.96 3.05 5.00
CA THR A 42 8.08 2.80 3.54
C THR A 42 9.48 2.25 3.21
N THR A 43 9.80 1.09 3.78
CA THR A 43 11.07 0.39 3.55
C THR A 43 11.04 -0.42 2.24
N PRO A 44 12.20 -0.75 1.63
CA PRO A 44 12.25 -1.60 0.44
C PRO A 44 11.51 -2.94 0.62
N ALA A 45 11.60 -3.56 1.80
CA ALA A 45 10.89 -4.81 2.09
C ALA A 45 9.36 -4.65 2.11
N SER A 46 8.86 -3.52 2.61
CA SER A 46 7.42 -3.22 2.54
C SER A 46 6.97 -2.85 1.14
N ILE A 47 7.81 -2.16 0.36
CA ILE A 47 7.54 -1.82 -1.05
C ILE A 47 7.42 -3.10 -1.88
N ASP A 48 8.41 -3.99 -1.83
CA ASP A 48 8.47 -5.24 -2.60
C ASP A 48 7.28 -6.17 -2.30
N ASN A 49 6.98 -6.38 -1.01
CA ASN A 49 5.84 -7.18 -0.60
C ASN A 49 4.49 -6.55 -1.04
N CYS A 50 4.36 -5.23 -0.93
CA CYS A 50 3.15 -4.53 -1.36
C CYS A 50 2.94 -4.59 -2.88
N LEU A 51 4.00 -4.45 -3.68
CA LEU A 51 3.94 -4.58 -5.14
C LEU A 51 3.61 -6.01 -5.57
N SER A 52 4.19 -7.02 -4.91
CA SER A 52 3.89 -8.43 -5.19
C SER A 52 2.42 -8.78 -4.96
N VAL A 53 1.84 -8.30 -3.85
CA VAL A 53 0.40 -8.48 -3.57
C VAL A 53 -0.46 -7.67 -4.55
N ALA A 54 -0.03 -6.46 -4.91
CA ALA A 54 -0.75 -5.63 -5.86
C ALA A 54 -0.85 -6.28 -7.25
N ASP A 55 0.25 -6.88 -7.73
CA ASP A 55 0.28 -7.62 -8.99
C ASP A 55 -0.61 -8.88 -8.95
N GLU A 56 -0.59 -9.63 -7.84
CA GLU A 56 -1.41 -10.86 -7.71
C GLU A 56 -2.92 -10.57 -7.72
N TYR A 57 -3.33 -9.44 -7.13
CA TYR A 57 -4.75 -9.10 -6.94
C TYR A 57 -5.25 -7.99 -7.89
N ASP A 58 -4.41 -7.52 -8.81
CA ASP A 58 -4.72 -6.46 -9.79
C ASP A 58 -5.28 -5.18 -9.13
N VAL A 59 -4.56 -4.68 -8.12
CA VAL A 59 -4.90 -3.43 -7.41
C VAL A 59 -3.77 -2.42 -7.50
N GLN A 60 -4.09 -1.13 -7.42
CA GLN A 60 -3.08 -0.06 -7.52
C GLN A 60 -2.31 0.14 -6.19
N VAL A 61 -1.05 0.57 -6.28
CA VAL A 61 -0.26 1.05 -5.14
C VAL A 61 -0.03 2.55 -5.25
N ALA A 62 -0.42 3.29 -4.21
CA ALA A 62 -0.02 4.68 -4.03
C ALA A 62 1.14 4.74 -3.02
N ILE A 63 2.15 5.58 -3.29
CA ILE A 63 3.34 5.66 -2.44
C ILE A 63 3.61 7.10 -1.96
N HIS A 64 3.89 7.21 -0.67
CA HIS A 64 4.57 8.33 -0.03
C HIS A 64 5.87 7.75 0.52
N SER A 65 6.99 8.07 -0.14
CA SER A 65 8.32 7.49 0.08
C SER A 65 8.95 7.95 1.39
N ASP A 66 10.04 7.29 1.78
CA ASP A 66 10.87 7.63 2.93
C ASP A 66 11.53 9.01 2.74
N THR A 67 10.98 10.05 3.36
CA THR A 67 11.52 11.42 3.25
C THR A 67 12.87 11.55 3.93
N LEU A 68 13.11 10.75 4.97
CA LEU A 68 14.31 10.81 5.80
C LEU A 68 15.51 10.12 5.14
N ASN A 69 15.26 9.29 4.13
CA ASN A 69 16.24 8.36 3.57
C ASN A 69 16.78 7.40 4.64
N GLU A 70 15.95 7.01 5.62
CA GLU A 70 16.35 6.09 6.70
C GLU A 70 16.72 4.71 6.13
N SER A 71 15.95 4.25 5.14
CA SER A 71 16.10 2.95 4.48
C SER A 71 16.90 3.01 3.17
N GLY A 72 17.25 4.21 2.72
CA GLY A 72 17.99 4.46 1.49
C GLY A 72 17.55 5.76 0.81
N PHE A 73 18.37 6.27 -0.11
CA PHE A 73 17.97 7.38 -0.97
C PHE A 73 16.94 6.93 -2.02
N VAL A 74 16.45 7.87 -2.84
CA VAL A 74 15.46 7.62 -3.88
C VAL A 74 15.87 6.48 -4.83
N GLU A 75 17.15 6.31 -5.12
CA GLU A 75 17.67 5.24 -5.98
C GLU A 75 17.51 3.84 -5.38
N THR A 76 17.34 3.74 -4.07
CA THR A 76 17.03 2.47 -3.39
C THR A 76 15.53 2.15 -3.45
N THR A 77 14.69 3.16 -3.62
CA THR A 77 13.23 3.01 -3.75
C THR A 77 12.80 2.66 -5.18
N LEU A 78 13.54 3.11 -6.19
CA LEU A 78 13.28 2.89 -7.64
C LEU A 78 13.78 1.53 -8.13
#